data_AF-A0AAU6WUI9-F1
#
_entry.id   AF-A0AAU6WUI9-F1
#
_cell.length_a   1.000
_cell.length_b   1.000
_cell.length_c   1.000
_cell.angle_alpha   90.00
_cell.angle_beta   90.00
_cell.angle_gamma   90.00
#
_symmetry.space_group_name_H-M   'P 1'
#
loop_
_entity.id
_entity.type
_entity.pdbx_description
1 polymer ?
#
loop_
_entity_poly.entity_id
_entity_poly.type
_entity_poly.pdbx_seq_one_letter_code
_entity_poly.pdbx_strand_id
1 'polypeptide(L)'
;MASLGAKQFIDAYKESYKMIPDEFWNEFLKEVSSEEFSKLYIPIYAKYYSESDLDELIRFYKTPLGQKIITNTPLIMKESVEVGRDFGQKIGKRLVEKLSEAKGYQSPPPPMPSKGQ
;
A
#
# COMPACT_ATOMS: atom_id res chain seq x y z
N MET A 1 9.05 5.56 13.25
CA MET A 1 8.81 5.17 11.84
C MET A 1 8.92 3.66 11.67
N ALA A 2 10.08 3.05 11.89
CA ALA A 2 10.27 1.58 11.77
C ALA A 2 9.34 0.76 12.68
N SER A 3 9.23 1.11 13.97
CA SER A 3 8.35 0.42 14.93
C SER A 3 6.85 0.59 14.62
N LEU A 4 6.44 1.75 14.11
CA LEU A 4 5.05 2.00 13.71
C LEU A 4 4.69 1.21 12.44
N GLY A 5 5.57 1.19 11.45
CA GLY A 5 5.39 0.39 10.23
C GLY A 5 5.36 -1.12 10.52
N ALA A 6 6.25 -1.59 11.40
CA ALA A 6 6.25 -2.99 11.85
C ALA A 6 4.96 -3.36 12.57
N LYS A 7 4.43 -2.49 13.44
CA LYS A 7 3.16 -2.72 14.12
C LYS A 7 2.00 -2.83 13.14
N GLN A 8 1.89 -1.89 12.18
CA GLN A 8 0.86 -1.95 11.14
C GLN A 8 0.96 -3.22 10.28
N PHE A 9 2.19 -3.65 9.96
CA PHE A 9 2.43 -4.90 9.25
C PHE A 9 1.93 -6.11 10.06
N ILE A 10 2.28 -6.18 11.34
CA ILE A 10 1.84 -7.27 12.22
C ILE A 10 0.33 -7.30 12.37
N ASP A 11 -0.30 -6.15 12.57
CA ASP A 11 -1.77 -6.07 12.72
C ASP A 11 -2.47 -6.61 11.45
N ALA A 12 -1.97 -6.29 10.26
CA ALA A 12 -2.51 -6.81 9.00
C ALA A 12 -2.32 -8.33 8.85
N TYR A 13 -1.19 -8.88 9.33
CA TYR A 13 -0.88 -10.31 9.21
C TYR A 13 -1.57 -11.15 10.29
N LYS A 14 -1.72 -10.63 11.51
CA LYS A 14 -2.44 -11.30 12.60
C LYS A 14 -3.84 -11.74 12.20
N GLU A 15 -4.55 -10.92 11.42
CA GLU A 15 -5.89 -11.26 10.92
C GLU A 15 -5.89 -12.49 10.00
N SER A 16 -4.82 -12.70 9.23
CA SER A 16 -4.67 -13.84 8.33
C SER A 16 -4.07 -15.08 9.02
N TYR A 17 -3.35 -14.89 10.13
CA TYR A 17 -2.57 -15.93 10.81
C TYR A 17 -2.97 -16.11 12.28
N LYS A 18 -4.27 -16.29 12.54
CA LYS A 18 -4.87 -16.42 13.89
C LYS A 18 -4.34 -17.58 14.75
N MET A 19 -3.68 -18.55 14.12
CA MET A 19 -3.05 -19.69 14.80
C MET A 19 -1.69 -19.36 15.43
N ILE A 20 -1.08 -18.22 15.07
CA ILE A 20 0.20 -17.79 15.61
C ILE A 20 -0.04 -17.06 16.95
N PRO A 21 0.56 -17.52 18.07
CA PRO A 21 0.37 -16.90 19.38
C PRO A 21 0.86 -15.45 19.44
N ASP A 22 0.26 -14.66 20.34
CA ASP A 22 0.64 -13.27 20.58
C ASP A 22 2.10 -13.09 20.99
N GLU A 23 2.66 -14.04 21.76
CA GLU A 23 4.08 -14.08 22.12
C GLU A 23 5.02 -13.96 20.91
N PHE A 24 4.74 -14.66 19.80
CA PHE A 24 5.61 -14.60 18.62
C PHE A 24 5.66 -13.19 18.04
N TRP A 25 4.51 -12.53 17.91
CA TRP A 25 4.43 -11.17 17.37
C TRP A 25 5.11 -10.16 18.29
N ASN A 26 5.01 -10.36 19.61
CA ASN A 26 5.70 -9.54 20.60
C ASN A 26 7.22 -9.74 20.53
N GLU A 27 7.70 -10.97 20.34
CA GLU A 27 9.13 -11.24 20.10
C GLU A 27 9.61 -10.64 18.78
N PHE A 28 8.85 -10.81 17.70
CA PHE A 28 9.17 -10.20 16.41
C PHE A 28 9.33 -8.67 16.54
N LEU A 29 8.42 -7.98 17.24
CA LEU A 29 8.53 -6.53 17.47
C LEU A 29 9.79 -6.14 18.25
N LYS A 30 10.27 -6.98 19.17
CA LYS A 30 11.52 -6.72 19.92
C LYS A 30 12.74 -6.81 19.02
N GLU A 31 12.71 -7.70 18.04
CA GLU A 31 13.79 -7.87 17.04
C GLU A 31 13.80 -6.76 15.98
N VAL A 32 12.72 -5.98 15.84
CA VAL A 32 12.69 -4.83 14.92
C VAL A 32 13.60 -3.72 15.45
N SER A 33 14.85 -3.77 15.03
CA SER A 33 15.84 -2.73 15.29
C SER A 33 15.72 -1.59 14.28
N SER A 34 15.55 -0.36 14.80
CA SER A 34 15.59 0.84 13.95
C SER A 34 16.96 1.05 13.30
N GLU A 35 18.04 0.54 13.92
CA GLU A 35 19.39 0.62 13.40
C GLU A 35 19.60 -0.34 12.22
N GLU A 36 19.25 -1.62 12.37
CA GLU A 36 19.31 -2.61 11.30
C GLU A 36 18.42 -2.20 10.13
N PHE A 37 17.21 -1.73 10.43
CA PHE A 37 16.31 -1.20 9.42
C PHE A 37 16.95 -0.02 8.65
N SER A 38 17.61 0.91 9.35
CA SER A 38 18.29 2.03 8.70
C SER A 38 19.44 1.56 7.81
N LYS A 39 20.28 0.61 8.28
CA LYS A 39 21.39 0.03 7.50
C LYS A 39 20.91 -0.60 6.19
N LEU A 40 19.74 -1.24 6.19
CA LEU A 40 19.15 -1.82 4.97
C LEU A 40 18.71 -0.76 3.95
N TYR A 41 18.22 0.39 4.42
CA TYR A 41 17.68 1.44 3.56
C TYR A 41 18.71 2.45 3.07
N ILE A 42 19.79 2.70 3.83
CA ILE A 42 20.88 3.61 3.44
C ILE A 42 21.37 3.35 2.00
N PRO A 43 21.75 2.12 1.59
CA PRO A 43 22.25 1.89 0.23
C PRO A 43 21.18 2.10 -0.85
N ILE A 44 19.89 1.92 -0.51
CA ILE A 44 18.78 2.18 -1.45
C ILE A 44 18.70 3.67 -1.76
N TYR A 45 18.71 4.53 -0.74
CA TYR A 45 18.66 5.98 -0.93
C TYR A 45 19.94 6.51 -1.58
N ALA A 46 21.11 6.05 -1.15
CA ALA A 46 22.40 6.44 -1.72
C ALA A 46 22.54 6.09 -3.22
N LYS A 47 21.76 5.12 -3.72
CA LYS A 47 21.71 4.80 -5.15
C LYS A 47 21.02 5.88 -6.00
N TYR A 48 20.04 6.58 -5.44
CA TYR A 48 19.18 7.51 -6.19
C TYR A 48 19.38 8.98 -5.81
N TYR A 49 20.04 9.25 -4.69
CA TYR A 49 20.24 10.60 -4.16
C TYR A 49 21.70 10.83 -3.82
N SER A 50 22.22 12.00 -4.19
CA SER A 50 23.49 12.50 -3.67
C SER A 50 23.34 12.95 -2.21
N GLU A 51 24.47 13.14 -1.53
CA GLU A 51 24.47 13.74 -0.19
C GLU A 51 23.78 15.12 -0.18
N SER A 52 24.01 15.93 -1.22
CA SER A 52 23.38 17.25 -1.34
C SER A 52 21.85 17.17 -1.51
N ASP A 53 21.35 16.17 -2.25
CA ASP A 53 19.90 15.94 -2.41
C ASP A 53 19.29 15.52 -1.07
N LEU A 54 19.96 14.63 -0.34
CA LEU A 54 19.50 14.18 0.99
C LEU A 54 19.45 15.35 1.98
N ASP A 55 20.45 16.23 1.96
CA ASP A 55 20.46 17.44 2.77
C ASP A 55 19.31 18.39 2.44
N GLU A 56 19.01 18.58 1.15
CA GLU A 56 17.85 19.37 0.70
C GLU A 56 16.53 18.73 1.12
N LEU A 57 16.38 17.41 0.95
CA LEU A 57 15.20 16.68 1.40
C LEU A 57 15.01 16.81 2.91
N ILE A 58 16.07 16.69 3.71
CA ILE A 58 16.03 16.89 5.16
C ILE A 58 15.59 18.31 5.50
N ARG A 59 16.14 19.34 4.83
CA ARG A 59 15.72 20.73 5.02
C ARG A 59 14.25 20.92 4.69
N PHE A 60 13.80 20.40 3.55
CA PHE A 60 12.41 20.49 3.11
C PHE A 60 11.45 19.82 4.08
N TYR A 61 11.71 18.56 4.46
CA TYR A 61 10.85 17.82 5.37
C TYR A 61 10.79 18.42 6.77
N LYS A 62 11.78 19.22 7.20
CA LYS A 62 11.71 19.99 8.46
C LYS A 62 10.77 21.20 8.40
N THR A 63 10.34 21.64 7.22
CA THR A 63 9.39 22.76 7.08
C THR A 63 7.96 22.33 7.47
N PRO A 64 7.07 23.28 7.85
CA PRO A 64 5.66 22.97 8.11
C PRO A 64 4.96 22.29 6.92
N LEU A 65 5.29 22.69 5.69
CA LEU A 65 4.74 22.07 4.48
C LEU A 65 5.28 20.64 4.30
N GLY A 66 6.58 20.43 4.48
CA GLY A 66 7.20 19.10 4.38
C GLY A 66 6.60 18.11 5.39
N GLN A 67 6.40 18.53 6.64
CA GLN A 67 5.69 17.73 7.65
C GLN A 67 4.24 17.45 7.25
N LYS A 68 3.53 18.44 6.72
CA LYS A 68 2.15 18.27 6.22
C LYS A 68 2.07 17.24 5.09
N ILE A 69 3.06 17.18 4.20
CA ILE A 69 3.14 16.15 3.15
C ILE A 69 3.30 14.77 3.79
N ILE A 70 4.22 14.59 4.74
CA ILE A 70 4.42 13.29 5.44
C ILE A 70 3.10 12.80 6.04
N THR A 71 2.34 13.69 6.70
CA THR A 71 1.05 13.34 7.31
C THR A 71 -0.03 13.03 6.27
N ASN A 72 -0.10 13.80 5.19
CA ASN A 72 -1.24 13.75 4.27
C ASN A 72 -1.06 12.76 3.11
N THR A 73 0.17 12.43 2.71
CA THR A 73 0.41 11.50 1.58
C THR A 73 -0.30 10.16 1.76
N PRO A 74 -0.27 9.47 2.92
CA PRO A 74 -1.03 8.23 3.10
C PRO A 74 -2.54 8.39 2.94
N LEU A 75 -3.10 9.52 3.40
CA LEU A 75 -4.54 9.82 3.29
C LEU A 75 -4.92 10.07 1.82
N ILE A 76 -4.14 10.90 1.13
CA ILE A 76 -4.33 11.18 -0.30
C ILE A 76 -4.26 9.89 -1.11
N MET A 77 -3.29 9.00 -0.82
CA MET A 77 -3.17 7.72 -1.52
C MET A 77 -4.40 6.83 -1.29
N LYS A 78 -4.90 6.76 -0.04
CA LYS A 78 -6.12 6.01 0.28
C LYS A 78 -7.32 6.52 -0.53
N GLU A 79 -7.58 7.82 -0.49
CA GLU A 79 -8.68 8.44 -1.23
C GLU A 79 -8.51 8.27 -2.76
N SER A 80 -7.28 8.36 -3.26
CA SER A 80 -6.98 8.20 -4.68
C SER A 80 -7.32 6.79 -5.19
N VAL A 81 -7.06 5.75 -4.38
CA VAL A 81 -7.43 4.36 -4.72
C VAL A 81 -8.95 4.21 -4.79
N GLU A 82 -9.69 4.84 -3.87
CA GLU A 82 -11.15 4.81 -3.86
C GLU A 82 -11.73 5.48 -5.12
N VAL A 83 -11.26 6.68 -5.46
CA VAL A 83 -11.67 7.39 -6.68
C VAL A 83 -11.33 6.58 -7.94
N GLY A 84 -10.14 5.98 -8.00
CA GLY A 84 -9.72 5.14 -9.12
C GLY A 84 -10.60 3.91 -9.31
N ARG A 85 -11.01 3.26 -8.20
CA ARG A 85 -11.93 2.12 -8.22
C ARG A 85 -13.28 2.52 -8.81
N ASP A 86 -13.86 3.62 -8.34
CA ASP A 86 -15.17 4.11 -8.80
C ASP A 86 -15.13 4.48 -10.28
N PHE A 87 -14.05 5.13 -10.72
CA PHE A 87 -13.85 5.47 -12.13
C PHE A 87 -13.75 4.21 -13.00
N GLY A 88 -12.97 3.22 -12.58
CA GLY A 88 -12.85 1.93 -13.26
C GLY A 88 -14.19 1.18 -13.37
N GLN A 89 -14.97 1.16 -12.29
CA GLN A 89 -16.31 0.54 -12.28
C GLN A 89 -17.27 1.24 -13.25
N LYS A 90 -17.27 2.58 -13.29
CA LYS A 90 -18.08 3.35 -14.25
C LYS A 90 -17.70 3.04 -15.70
N ILE A 91 -16.41 2.93 -16.01
CA ILE A 91 -15.94 2.52 -17.33
C ILE A 91 -16.44 1.11 -17.65
N GLY A 92 -16.23 0.15 -16.74
CA GLY A 92 -16.62 -1.24 -16.92
C GLY A 92 -18.12 -1.39 -17.21
N LYS A 93 -18.98 -0.73 -16.41
CA LYS A 93 -20.44 -0.72 -16.62
C LYS A 93 -20.81 -0.24 -18.01
N ARG A 94 -20.29 0.92 -18.43
CA ARG A 94 -20.56 1.49 -19.76
C ARG A 94 -20.10 0.58 -20.90
N LEU A 95 -18.98 -0.12 -20.74
CA LEU A 95 -18.49 -1.06 -21.76
C LEU A 95 -19.36 -2.31 -21.82
N VAL A 96 -19.82 -2.84 -20.69
CA VAL A 96 -20.76 -3.97 -20.63
C VAL A 96 -22.09 -3.61 -21.30
N GLU A 97 -22.64 -2.43 -21.02
CA GLU A 97 -23.86 -1.93 -21.67
C GLU A 97 -23.69 -1.89 -23.20
N LYS A 98 -22.62 -1.26 -23.69
CA LYS A 98 -22.29 -1.22 -25.13
C LYS A 98 -22.13 -2.61 -25.76
N LEU A 99 -21.51 -3.57 -25.04
CA LEU A 99 -21.34 -4.93 -25.53
C LEU A 99 -22.69 -5.68 -25.61
N SER A 100 -23.57 -5.48 -24.63
CA SER A 100 -24.91 -6.07 -24.64
C SER A 100 -25.76 -5.54 -25.80
N GLU A 101 -25.72 -4.23 -26.04
CA GLU A 101 -26.43 -3.56 -27.14
C GLU A 101 -25.91 -3.97 -28.52
N ALA A 102 -24.58 -4.09 -28.68
CA ALA A 102 -23.97 -4.34 -29.99
C ALA A 102 -23.90 -5.81 -30.40
N LYS A 103 -23.95 -6.78 -29.45
CA LYS A 103 -23.68 -8.20 -29.76
C LYS A 103 -24.61 -9.23 -29.09
N GLY A 104 -25.76 -8.82 -28.54
CA GLY A 104 -26.69 -9.77 -27.92
C GLY A 104 -26.13 -10.49 -26.69
N TYR A 105 -25.12 -9.88 -26.04
CA TYR A 105 -24.49 -10.44 -24.85
C TYR A 105 -25.46 -10.34 -23.67
N GLN A 106 -25.90 -11.48 -23.13
CA GLN A 106 -26.77 -11.53 -21.95
C GLN A 106 -25.92 -11.40 -20.67
N SER A 107 -26.28 -10.45 -19.80
CA SER A 107 -25.77 -10.37 -18.43
C SER A 107 -26.54 -11.34 -17.51
N PRO A 108 -25.88 -11.98 -16.52
CA PRO A 108 -24.46 -11.88 -16.18
C PRO A 108 -23.60 -12.92 -16.94
N PRO A 109 -22.26 -12.72 -17.00
CA PRO A 109 -21.36 -13.69 -17.63
C PRO A 109 -21.55 -15.10 -17.05
N PRO A 110 -21.41 -16.17 -17.86
CA PRO A 110 -21.41 -17.53 -17.32
C PRO A 110 -20.36 -17.64 -16.20
N PRO A 111 -20.68 -18.33 -15.09
CA PRO A 111 -19.72 -18.53 -14.02
C PRO A 111 -18.43 -19.11 -14.61
N MET A 112 -17.29 -18.56 -14.18
CA MET A 112 -15.98 -19.11 -14.54
C MET A 112 -16.02 -20.62 -14.28
N PRO A 113 -15.59 -21.48 -15.23
CA PRO A 113 -15.47 -22.90 -14.93
C PRO A 113 -14.59 -23.03 -13.69
N SER A 114 -15.13 -23.66 -12.66
CA SER A 114 -14.38 -24.00 -11.45
C SER A 114 -13.08 -24.64 -11.93
N LYS A 115 -11.92 -24.02 -11.62
CA LYS A 115 -10.66 -24.74 -11.79
C LYS A 115 -10.79 -25.97 -10.90
N GLY A 116 -10.93 -27.13 -11.53
CA GLY A 116 -11.10 -28.41 -10.87
C GLY A 116 -10.08 -28.54 -9.74
N GLN A 117 -10.57 -29.02 -8.60
CA GLN A 117 -9.72 -29.61 -7.56
C GLN A 117 -9.08 -30.87 -8.11
#